data_AF-A0A921LSL9-F1
#
_entry.id   AF-A0A921LSL9-F1
#
_cell.length_a   1.000
_cell.length_b   1.000
_cell.length_c   1.000
_cell.angle_alpha   90.00
_cell.angle_beta   90.00
_cell.angle_gamma   90.00
#
_symmetry.space_group_name_H-M   'P 1'
#
loop_
_entity.id
_entity.type
_entity.pdbx_description
1 polymer ?
#
loop_
_entity_poly.entity_id
_entity_poly.type
_entity_poly.pdbx_seq_one_letter_code
_entity_poly.pdbx_strand_id
1 'polypeptide(L)'
;MNHSAADIDAMCALEDYSHFRAELVEISPESFTIEELREILDDMIRSKVALEDSMREHFATLEEAEQTELLDMLGSSGYKDRSWWYRMLMDGPVHREFPTI
;
A
#
# COMPACT_ATOMS: atom_id res chain seq x y z
N MET A 1 7.40 -5.24 -12.35
CA MET A 1 8.27 -4.38 -13.19
C MET A 1 9.29 -3.80 -12.24
N ASN A 2 10.60 -3.84 -12.52
CA ASN A 2 11.59 -3.35 -11.55
C ASN A 2 11.35 -1.83 -11.31
N HIS A 3 10.66 -1.47 -10.24
CA HIS A 3 10.30 -0.09 -9.93
C HIS A 3 11.58 0.67 -9.58
N SER A 4 11.87 1.71 -10.35
CA SER A 4 13.05 2.54 -10.12
C SER A 4 12.87 3.36 -8.84
N ALA A 5 13.96 3.85 -8.23
CA ALA A 5 13.86 4.74 -7.06
C ALA A 5 12.96 5.97 -7.32
N ALA A 6 12.90 6.44 -8.57
CA ALA A 6 12.01 7.52 -8.98
C ALA A 6 10.52 7.12 -8.98
N ASP A 7 10.19 5.85 -9.23
CA ASP A 7 8.82 5.34 -9.15
C ASP A 7 8.35 5.25 -7.70
N ILE A 8 9.25 4.87 -6.79
CA ILE A 8 8.97 4.82 -5.34
C ILE A 8 8.75 6.25 -4.80
N ASP A 9 9.62 7.20 -5.14
CA ASP A 9 9.46 8.60 -4.72
C ASP A 9 8.14 9.21 -5.22
N ALA A 10 7.74 8.90 -6.46
CA ALA A 10 6.48 9.35 -7.02
C ALA A 10 5.26 8.74 -6.30
N MET A 11 5.36 7.47 -5.88
CA MET A 11 4.31 6.80 -5.10
C MET A 11 4.17 7.40 -3.70
N CYS A 12 5.28 7.66 -3.00
CA CYS A 12 5.25 8.34 -1.69
C CYS A 12 4.68 9.75 -1.81
N ALA A 13 5.04 10.51 -2.85
CA ALA A 13 4.49 11.84 -3.07
C ALA A 13 2.97 11.81 -3.34
N LEU A 14 2.48 10.79 -4.05
CA LEU A 14 1.05 10.60 -4.28
C LEU A 14 0.31 10.20 -2.99
N GLU A 15 0.89 9.32 -2.17
CA GLU A 15 0.37 8.95 -0.85
C GLU A 15 0.25 10.18 0.06
N ASP A 16 1.32 10.96 0.21
CA ASP A 16 1.35 12.19 1.02
C ASP A 16 0.30 13.20 0.56
N TYR A 17 0.19 13.41 -0.76
CA TYR A 17 -0.79 14.33 -1.32
C TYR A 17 -2.23 13.86 -1.09
N SER A 18 -2.48 12.55 -1.22
CA SER A 18 -3.80 11.97 -1.01
C SER A 18 -4.21 12.03 0.47
N HIS A 19 -3.28 11.78 1.38
CA HIS A 19 -3.49 11.95 2.82
C HIS A 19 -3.77 13.40 3.19
N PHE A 20 -3.02 14.36 2.65
CA PHE A 20 -3.28 15.78 2.84
C PHE A 20 -4.69 16.18 2.38
N ARG A 21 -5.13 15.70 1.21
CA ARG A 21 -6.50 15.95 0.72
C ARG A 21 -7.56 15.33 1.64
N ALA A 22 -7.30 14.14 2.18
CA ALA A 22 -8.21 13.50 3.15
C ALA A 22 -8.32 14.30 4.46
N GLU A 23 -7.20 14.84 4.97
CA GLU A 23 -7.22 15.72 6.15
C GLU A 23 -8.03 17.01 5.90
N LEU A 24 -7.93 17.59 4.70
CA LEU A 24 -8.75 18.76 4.33
C LEU A 24 -10.26 18.43 4.31
N VAL A 25 -10.64 17.23 3.86
CA VAL A 25 -12.02 16.74 3.90
C VAL A 25 -12.52 16.62 5.34
N GLU A 26 -11.70 16.17 6.28
CA GLU A 26 -12.09 16.09 7.70
C GLU A 26 -12.38 17.49 8.29
N ILE A 27 -11.64 18.51 7.84
CA ILE A 27 -11.75 19.88 8.34
C ILE A 27 -12.94 20.62 7.72
N SER A 28 -13.20 20.43 6.43
CA SER A 28 -14.29 21.10 5.71
C SER A 28 -14.86 20.20 4.60
N PRO A 29 -15.68 19.20 4.97
CA PRO A 29 -16.25 18.27 4.00
C PRO A 29 -17.19 18.95 2.99
N GLU A 30 -17.84 20.04 3.38
CA GLU A 30 -18.69 20.86 2.51
C GLU A 30 -17.94 21.60 1.40
N SER A 31 -16.61 21.68 1.49
CA SER A 31 -15.76 22.29 0.45
C SER A 31 -15.47 21.36 -0.73
N PHE A 32 -15.92 20.10 -0.66
CA PHE A 32 -15.67 19.09 -1.69
C PHE A 32 -16.99 18.59 -2.29
N THR A 33 -16.98 18.42 -3.60
CA THR A 33 -18.04 17.72 -4.33
C THR A 33 -17.95 16.21 -4.11
N ILE A 34 -19.05 15.49 -4.40
CA ILE A 34 -19.05 14.02 -4.31
C ILE A 34 -18.02 13.41 -5.27
N GLU A 35 -17.85 14.03 -6.43
CA GLU A 35 -16.86 13.64 -7.43
C GLU A 35 -15.43 13.80 -6.88
N GLU A 36 -15.10 14.93 -6.27
CA GLU A 36 -13.78 15.15 -5.67
C GLU A 36 -13.49 14.21 -4.50
N LEU A 37 -14.50 13.93 -3.66
CA LEU A 37 -14.37 12.95 -2.58
C LEU A 37 -14.08 11.55 -3.12
N ARG A 38 -14.75 11.16 -4.21
CA ARG A 38 -14.48 9.89 -4.89
C ARG A 38 -13.06 9.85 -5.45
N GLU A 39 -12.60 10.91 -6.11
CA GLU A 39 -11.25 10.97 -6.65
C GLU A 39 -10.18 10.82 -5.56
N ILE A 40 -10.38 11.48 -4.40
CA ILE A 40 -9.47 11.33 -3.25
C ILE A 40 -9.39 9.86 -2.82
N LEU A 41 -10.54 9.19 -2.69
CA LEU A 41 -10.57 7.77 -2.31
C LEU A 41 -9.94 6.87 -3.37
N ASP A 42 -10.21 7.11 -4.64
CA ASP A 42 -9.62 6.35 -5.76
C ASP A 42 -8.09 6.51 -5.80
N ASP A 43 -7.58 7.72 -5.54
CA ASP A 43 -6.13 8.00 -5.49
C ASP A 43 -5.47 7.32 -4.28
N MET A 44 -6.10 7.35 -3.10
CA MET A 44 -5.61 6.61 -1.91
C MET A 44 -5.56 5.10 -2.16
N ILE A 45 -6.60 4.54 -2.80
CA ILE A 45 -6.66 3.11 -3.15
C ILE A 45 -5.53 2.77 -4.12
N ARG A 46 -5.36 3.56 -5.19
CA ARG A 46 -4.31 3.34 -6.20
C ARG A 46 -2.91 3.41 -5.60
N SER A 47 -2.66 4.42 -4.77
CA SER A 47 -1.36 4.58 -4.10
C SER A 47 -1.05 3.37 -3.22
N LYS A 48 -2.01 2.96 -2.37
CA LYS A 48 -1.84 1.80 -1.50
C LYS A 48 -1.64 0.50 -2.26
N VAL A 49 -2.41 0.27 -3.33
CA VAL A 49 -2.25 -0.90 -4.22
C VAL A 49 -0.85 -0.93 -4.83
N ALA A 50 -0.39 0.19 -5.38
CA ALA A 50 0.94 0.24 -6.00
C ALA A 50 2.04 -0.06 -4.98
N LEU A 51 1.90 0.43 -3.74
CA LEU A 51 2.84 0.15 -2.66
C LEU A 51 2.84 -1.34 -2.27
N GLU A 52 1.67 -1.94 -2.08
CA GLU A 52 1.54 -3.37 -1.78
C GLU A 52 2.14 -4.24 -2.90
N ASP A 53 1.86 -3.90 -4.16
CA ASP A 53 2.40 -4.59 -5.33
C ASP A 53 3.94 -4.52 -5.36
N SER A 54 4.52 -3.34 -5.14
CA SER A 54 5.97 -3.18 -5.07
C SER A 54 6.59 -3.99 -3.93
N MET A 55 5.91 -4.08 -2.78
CA MET A 55 6.36 -4.90 -1.65
C MET A 55 6.30 -6.40 -2.00
N ARG A 56 5.25 -6.86 -2.70
CA ARG A 56 5.11 -8.24 -3.18
C ARG A 56 6.20 -8.59 -4.19
N GLU A 57 6.47 -7.69 -5.13
CA GLU A 57 7.54 -7.89 -6.12
C GLU A 57 8.90 -8.02 -5.44
N HIS A 58 9.23 -7.13 -4.52
CA HIS A 58 10.49 -7.20 -3.77
C HIS A 58 10.56 -8.47 -2.91
N PHE A 59 9.48 -8.82 -2.23
CA PHE A 59 9.41 -10.05 -1.43
C PHE A 59 9.64 -11.30 -2.28
N ALA A 60 9.09 -11.35 -3.49
CA ALA A 60 9.26 -12.46 -4.42
C ALA A 60 10.71 -12.62 -4.92
N THR A 61 11.56 -11.60 -4.78
CA THR A 61 13.00 -11.68 -5.11
C THR A 61 13.87 -12.21 -3.98
N LEU A 62 13.33 -12.31 -2.76
CA LEU A 62 14.05 -12.81 -1.58
C LEU A 62 14.14 -14.34 -1.59
N GLU A 63 15.20 -14.88 -0.99
CA GLU A 63 15.34 -16.32 -0.76
C GLU A 63 14.36 -16.82 0.30
N GLU A 64 14.02 -18.12 0.28
CA GLU A 64 13.01 -18.70 1.20
C GLU A 64 13.33 -18.44 2.69
N ALA A 65 14.61 -18.46 3.06
CA ALA A 65 15.06 -18.15 4.42
C ALA A 65 14.79 -16.68 4.79
N GLU A 66 15.07 -15.75 3.88
CA GLU A 66 14.87 -14.30 4.07
C GLU A 66 13.37 -13.96 4.11
N GLN A 67 12.57 -14.59 3.25
CA GLN A 67 11.11 -14.49 3.28
C GLN A 67 10.54 -14.94 4.63
N THR A 68 11.04 -16.06 5.16
CA THR A 68 10.61 -16.61 6.44
C THR A 68 10.96 -15.67 7.59
N GLU A 69 12.21 -15.17 7.62
CA GLU A 69 12.70 -14.23 8.64
C GLU A 69 11.90 -12.92 8.63
N LEU A 70 11.67 -12.33 7.45
CA LEU A 70 10.89 -11.11 7.32
C LEU A 70 9.44 -11.29 7.82
N LEU A 71 8.80 -12.41 7.49
CA LEU A 71 7.46 -12.72 7.99
C LEU A 71 7.41 -12.89 9.52
N ASP A 72 8.45 -13.45 10.12
CA ASP A 72 8.57 -13.58 11.57
C ASP A 72 8.75 -12.23 12.26
N MET A 73 9.61 -11.36 11.71
CA MET A 73 9.81 -10.00 12.19
C MET A 73 8.51 -9.18 12.11
N LEU A 74 7.83 -9.23 10.98
CA LEU A 74 6.56 -8.54 10.77
C LEU A 74 5.45 -9.06 11.71
N GLY A 75 5.35 -10.37 11.88
CA GLY A 75 4.40 -10.98 12.82
C GLY A 75 4.69 -10.64 14.30
N SER A 76 5.95 -10.40 14.63
CA SER A 76 6.38 -10.01 15.98
C SER A 76 6.19 -8.51 16.28
N SER A 77 5.98 -7.68 15.26
CA SER A 77 5.78 -6.22 15.42
C SER A 77 4.50 -5.84 16.17
N GLY A 78 3.52 -6.74 16.25
CA GLY A 78 2.24 -6.52 16.94
C GLY A 78 1.21 -5.71 16.15
N TYR A 79 1.54 -5.19 14.97
CA TYR A 79 0.57 -4.47 14.12
C TYR A 79 -0.45 -5.42 13.47
N LYS A 80 0.03 -6.52 12.90
CA LYS A 80 -0.75 -7.62 12.30
C LYS A 80 -0.06 -8.94 12.58
N ASP A 81 -0.83 -10.03 12.60
CA ASP A 81 -0.27 -11.36 12.78
C ASP A 81 0.48 -11.85 11.52
N ARG A 82 1.32 -12.87 11.70
CA ARG A 82 2.12 -13.46 10.61
C ARG A 82 1.26 -13.96 9.44
N SER A 83 0.06 -14.47 9.71
CA SER A 83 -0.84 -15.01 8.67
C SER A 83 -1.40 -13.91 7.79
N TRP A 84 -1.69 -12.75 8.38
CA TRP A 84 -2.08 -11.55 7.63
C TRP A 84 -0.95 -11.10 6.71
N TRP A 85 0.29 -11.01 7.21
CA TRP A 85 1.46 -10.66 6.41
C TRP A 85 1.74 -11.67 5.29
N TYR A 86 1.57 -12.97 5.58
CA TYR A 86 1.66 -14.00 4.56
C TYR A 86 0.61 -13.79 3.45
N ARG A 87 -0.64 -13.46 3.80
CA ARG A 87 -1.67 -13.14 2.79
C ARG A 87 -1.36 -11.88 1.99
N MET A 88 -0.75 -10.90 2.64
CA MET A 88 -0.38 -9.62 2.03
C MET A 88 0.87 -9.72 1.15
N LEU A 89 1.77 -10.68 1.36
CA LEU A 89 3.01 -10.79 0.57
C LEU A 89 2.99 -11.95 -0.43
N MET A 90 2.32 -13.06 -0.09
CA MET A 90 2.39 -14.32 -0.85
C MET A 90 1.07 -14.74 -1.49
N ASP A 91 -0.07 -14.51 -0.83
CA ASP A 91 -1.35 -15.01 -1.33
C ASP A 91 -1.91 -14.12 -2.44
N GLY A 92 -2.60 -14.73 -3.42
CA GLY A 92 -3.24 -14.03 -4.56
C GLY A 92 -2.28 -13.52 -5.65
N PRO A 93 -2.79 -12.76 -6.64
CA PRO A 93 -1.97 -12.21 -7.71
C PRO A 93 -1.00 -11.13 -7.18
N VAL A 94 0.17 -11.05 -7.82
CA VAL A 94 1.22 -10.06 -7.52
C VAL A 94 0.70 -8.62 -7.65
N HIS A 95 -0.22 -8.41 -8.60
CA HIS A 95 -0.90 -7.14 -8.81
C HIS A 95 -2.38 -7.25 -8.49
N ARG A 96 -2.90 -6.33 -7.68
CA ARG A 96 -4.32 -6.29 -7.30
C ARG A 96 -4.99 -5.00 -7.74
N GLU A 97 -6.31 -5.01 -7.87
CA GLU A 97 -7.09 -3.79 -8.10
C GLU A 97 -7.47 -3.09 -6.78
N PHE A 98 -7.41 -3.81 -5.65
CA PHE A 98 -7.77 -3.32 -4.33
C PHE A 98 -6.74 -3.76 -3.27
N PRO A 99 -6.55 -2.96 -2.19
CA PRO A 99 -5.64 -3.28 -1.10
C PRO A 99 -6.02 -4.56 -0.35
N THR A 100 -5.05 -5.19 0.29
CA THR A 100 -5.27 -6.35 1.16
C THR A 100 -6.03 -5.95 2.43
N ILE A 101 -7.08 -6.71 2.76
CA ILE A 101 -7.96 -6.50 3.94
C ILE A 101 -7.54 -7.42 5.09
#